data_AF-A0A285MUN3-F1
#
_entry.id   AF-A0A285MUN3-F1
#
_cell.length_a   1.000
_cell.length_b   1.000
_cell.length_c   1.000
_cell.angle_alpha   90.00
_cell.angle_beta   90.00
_cell.angle_gamma   90.00
#
_symmetry.space_group_name_H-M   'P 1'
#
loop_
_entity.id
_entity.type
_entity.pdbx_description
1 polymer ?
#
loop_
_entity_poly.entity_id
_entity_poly.type
_entity_poly.pdbx_seq_one_letter_code
_entity_poly.pdbx_strand_id
1 'polypeptide(L)'
;MKNRILILLVVIGLSCKDKTGARSQNIKTEKPTQKIVGTWKLVYGEIREKDSVQIKDLSEVDFIKIINEDHFAFFNQPKNGGEGFYGGGGTYTLEENNYTEVLDYVAVDEVRGHEFPFHIEIKGDTLIQSGIEDVPDAGIKRHIVEKYIKID
;
A
#
# COMPACT_ATOMS: atom_id res chain seq x y z
N MET A 1 28.54 -27.40 -79.39
CA MET A 1 27.14 -27.01 -79.74
C MET A 1 26.20 -27.37 -78.59
N LYS A 2 25.83 -26.39 -77.77
CA LYS A 2 24.46 -26.13 -77.27
C LYS A 2 24.48 -24.85 -76.43
N ASN A 3 23.49 -24.00 -76.71
CA ASN A 3 23.29 -22.59 -76.35
C ASN A 3 23.41 -22.30 -74.84
N ARG A 4 24.13 -21.24 -74.47
CA ARG A 4 23.62 -19.86 -74.17
C ARG A 4 22.47 -19.83 -73.17
N ILE A 5 22.70 -19.20 -72.01
CA ILE A 5 21.91 -18.06 -71.53
C ILE A 5 22.76 -17.32 -70.48
N LEU A 6 22.95 -16.03 -70.76
CA LEU A 6 23.56 -15.01 -69.93
C LEU A 6 22.44 -14.41 -69.08
N ILE A 7 22.55 -14.44 -67.75
CA ILE A 7 21.75 -13.58 -66.86
C ILE A 7 22.71 -12.88 -65.92
N LEU A 8 22.92 -11.60 -66.22
CA LEU A 8 23.56 -10.60 -65.38
C LEU A 8 22.50 -10.13 -64.37
N LEU A 9 22.71 -10.40 -63.07
CA LEU A 9 21.92 -9.79 -61.99
C LEU A 9 22.85 -8.94 -61.13
N VAL A 10 23.08 -7.73 -61.60
CA VAL A 10 23.36 -6.57 -60.76
C VAL A 10 22.05 -6.23 -60.06
N VAL A 11 22.06 -5.98 -58.74
CA VAL A 11 21.36 -4.84 -58.11
C VAL A 11 21.67 -4.76 -56.61
N ILE A 12 22.49 -3.75 -56.31
CA ILE A 12 22.38 -2.73 -55.25
C ILE A 12 22.37 -3.19 -53.79
N GLY A 13 23.51 -2.98 -53.13
CA GLY A 13 23.60 -2.90 -51.67
C GLY A 13 22.75 -1.74 -51.14
N LEU A 14 21.66 -2.07 -50.47
CA LEU A 14 20.92 -1.12 -49.63
C LEU A 14 21.75 -0.85 -48.39
N SER A 15 22.52 0.23 -48.45
CA SER A 15 22.99 0.96 -47.28
C SER A 15 21.78 1.31 -46.41
N CYS A 16 21.63 0.62 -45.28
CA CYS A 16 20.75 1.08 -44.22
C CYS A 16 21.29 2.41 -43.73
N LYS A 17 20.61 3.51 -44.09
CA LYS A 17 20.61 4.71 -43.28
C LYS A 17 20.10 4.30 -41.91
N ASP A 18 20.95 4.33 -40.90
CA ASP A 18 20.52 4.35 -39.50
C ASP A 18 19.67 5.60 -39.30
N LYS A 19 18.37 5.46 -39.56
CA LYS A 19 17.37 6.34 -38.99
C LYS A 19 17.41 6.02 -37.51
N THR A 20 17.96 6.96 -36.75
CA THR A 20 17.65 7.19 -35.33
C THR A 20 16.13 7.28 -35.17
N GLY A 21 15.47 6.13 -35.19
CA GLY A 21 14.16 5.94 -34.63
C GLY A 21 14.36 6.00 -33.13
N ALA A 22 13.99 7.13 -32.54
CA ALA A 22 13.85 7.25 -31.10
C ALA A 22 12.96 6.08 -30.65
N ARG A 23 13.59 5.04 -30.10
CA ARG A 23 12.92 4.05 -29.28
C ARG A 23 12.30 4.85 -28.17
N SER A 24 10.99 5.09 -28.25
CA SER A 24 10.19 5.52 -27.12
C SER A 24 10.44 4.47 -26.05
N GLN A 25 11.39 4.79 -25.17
CA GLN A 25 11.49 4.17 -23.87
C GLN A 25 10.12 4.47 -23.27
N ASN A 26 9.27 3.45 -23.25
CA ASN A 26 8.09 3.46 -22.41
C ASN A 26 8.68 3.50 -21.00
N ILE A 27 8.93 4.73 -20.53
CA ILE A 27 9.29 5.00 -19.15
C ILE A 27 8.06 4.48 -18.43
N LYS A 28 8.15 3.26 -17.88
CA LYS A 28 7.33 2.92 -16.73
C LYS A 28 7.68 4.01 -15.75
N THR A 29 6.81 5.01 -15.65
CA THR A 29 6.81 5.92 -14.52
C THR A 29 6.60 4.99 -13.35
N GLU A 30 7.70 4.56 -12.72
CA GLU A 30 7.65 4.01 -11.38
C GLU A 30 6.86 5.06 -10.61
N LYS A 31 5.64 4.69 -10.17
CA LYS A 31 4.89 5.51 -9.23
C LYS A 31 5.92 5.87 -8.16
N PRO A 32 6.07 7.15 -7.77
CA PRO A 32 6.96 7.50 -6.67
C PRO A 32 6.61 6.56 -5.53
N THR A 33 7.56 5.72 -5.11
CA THR A 33 7.38 4.78 -4.00
C THR A 33 6.76 5.57 -2.87
N GLN A 34 5.50 5.28 -2.56
CA GLN A 34 4.79 6.04 -1.55
C GLN A 34 5.58 5.90 -0.25
N LYS A 35 5.84 7.01 0.44
CA LYS A 35 6.68 7.04 1.65
C LYS A 35 6.20 6.08 2.75
N ILE A 36 4.95 5.62 2.66
CA ILE A 36 4.32 4.71 3.60
C ILE A 36 4.52 3.23 3.28
N VAL A 37 5.07 2.86 2.12
CA VAL A 37 5.33 1.45 1.79
C VAL A 37 6.34 0.88 2.78
N GLY A 38 5.98 -0.26 3.38
CA GLY A 38 6.84 -1.02 4.28
C GLY A 38 6.08 -1.73 5.39
N THR A 39 6.84 -2.23 6.37
CA THR A 39 6.30 -2.89 7.54
C THR A 39 6.43 -2.00 8.77
N TRP A 40 5.31 -1.80 9.46
CA TRP A 40 5.13 -0.81 10.51
C TRP A 40 4.72 -1.50 11.81
N LYS A 41 5.52 -1.37 12.86
CA LYS A 41 5.18 -1.87 14.20
C LYS A 41 4.49 -0.78 15.01
N LEU A 42 3.30 -1.07 15.54
CA LEU A 42 2.60 -0.14 16.42
C LEU A 42 3.38 0.02 17.72
N VAL A 43 3.65 1.26 18.10
CA VAL A 43 4.32 1.62 19.37
C VAL A 43 3.45 2.48 20.28
N TYR A 44 2.33 3.00 19.75
CA TYR A 44 1.35 3.76 20.50
C TYR A 44 -0.01 3.69 19.82
N GLY A 45 -1.07 3.42 20.58
CA GLY A 45 -2.45 3.48 20.11
C GLY A 45 -3.33 4.14 21.16
N GLU A 46 -4.17 5.08 20.74
CA GLU A 46 -5.11 5.79 21.58
C GLU A 46 -6.48 5.86 20.91
N ILE A 47 -7.51 5.59 21.69
CA ILE A 47 -8.91 5.77 21.33
C ILE A 47 -9.50 6.86 22.23
N ARG A 48 -10.17 7.83 21.61
CA ARG A 48 -10.92 8.88 22.30
C ARG A 48 -12.40 8.74 21.99
N GLU A 49 -13.20 8.62 23.04
CA GLU A 49 -14.65 8.50 22.97
C GLU A 49 -15.29 9.40 24.01
N LYS A 50 -16.03 10.42 23.56
CA LYS A 50 -16.67 11.43 24.41
C LYS A 50 -15.64 12.02 25.39
N ASP A 51 -15.79 11.77 26.69
CA ASP A 51 -14.94 12.28 27.77
C ASP A 51 -13.88 11.25 28.22
N SER A 52 -13.69 10.17 27.47
CA SER A 52 -12.77 9.09 27.80
C SER A 52 -11.62 8.98 26.81
N VAL A 53 -10.45 8.64 27.35
CA VAL A 53 -9.23 8.34 26.59
C VAL A 53 -8.75 6.96 27.04
N GLN A 54 -8.58 6.06 26.08
CA GLN A 54 -8.07 4.71 26.31
C GLN A 54 -6.76 4.55 25.54
N ILE A 55 -5.69 4.19 26.24
CA ILE A 55 -4.41 3.85 25.63
C ILE A 55 -4.32 2.34 25.49
N LYS A 56 -3.97 1.86 24.29
CA LYS A 56 -3.79 0.44 24.04
C LYS A 56 -2.57 -0.06 24.81
N ASP A 57 -2.76 -1.10 25.62
CA ASP A 57 -1.67 -1.81 26.27
C ASP A 57 -0.96 -2.71 25.25
N LEU A 58 0.30 -2.39 24.95
CA LEU A 58 1.17 -3.12 24.01
C LEU A 58 2.18 -4.02 24.73
N SER A 59 2.09 -4.16 26.06
CA SER A 59 2.98 -5.04 26.83
C SER A 59 2.75 -6.51 26.49
N GLU A 60 1.51 -6.90 26.20
CA GLU A 60 1.09 -8.29 25.98
C GLU A 60 0.75 -8.64 24.52
N VAL A 61 0.81 -7.66 23.61
CA VAL A 61 0.48 -7.86 22.19
C VAL A 61 1.56 -7.24 21.29
N ASP A 62 1.81 -7.86 20.15
CA ASP A 62 2.51 -7.24 19.04
C ASP A 62 1.49 -6.90 17.96
N PHE A 63 1.58 -5.68 17.40
CA PHE A 63 0.74 -5.25 16.30
C PHE A 63 1.61 -4.74 15.17
N ILE A 64 1.38 -5.27 13.97
CA ILE A 64 2.06 -4.81 12.75
C ILE A 64 1.04 -4.41 11.69
N LYS A 65 1.42 -3.45 10.86
CA LYS A 65 0.73 -3.06 9.63
C LYS A 65 1.73 -3.19 8.47
N ILE A 66 1.34 -3.87 7.42
CA ILE A 66 2.11 -4.04 6.18
C ILE A 66 1.39 -3.21 5.13
N ILE A 67 2.10 -2.29 4.50
CA ILE A 67 1.56 -1.44 3.43
C ILE A 67 2.42 -1.69 2.19
N ASN A 68 1.79 -2.17 1.12
CA ASN A 68 2.45 -2.30 -0.19
C ASN A 68 2.02 -1.12 -1.10
N GLU A 69 2.11 -1.24 -2.42
CA GLU A 69 1.79 -0.13 -3.33
C GLU A 69 0.31 0.28 -3.40
N ASP A 70 -0.62 -0.61 -3.06
CA ASP A 70 -2.07 -0.43 -3.27
C ASP A 70 -2.97 -1.06 -2.20
N HIS A 71 -2.39 -1.86 -1.29
CA HIS A 71 -3.06 -2.58 -0.23
C HIS A 71 -2.35 -2.41 1.11
N PHE A 72 -3.12 -2.67 2.16
CA PHE A 72 -2.61 -2.81 3.50
C PHE A 72 -3.15 -4.10 4.14
N ALA A 73 -2.41 -4.59 5.14
CA ALA A 73 -2.89 -5.59 6.07
C ALA A 73 -2.37 -5.26 7.46
N PHE A 74 -3.15 -5.56 8.50
CA PHE A 74 -2.72 -5.45 9.88
C PHE A 74 -3.01 -6.73 10.66
N PHE A 75 -2.18 -6.96 11.67
CA PHE A 75 -2.25 -8.14 12.52
C PHE A 75 -2.00 -7.74 13.96
N ASN A 76 -2.86 -8.20 14.86
CA ASN A 76 -2.66 -8.18 16.30
C ASN A 76 -2.36 -9.60 16.77
N GLN A 77 -1.20 -9.81 17.37
CA GLN A 77 -0.75 -11.10 17.88
C GLN A 77 -0.52 -11.00 19.40
N PRO A 78 -1.33 -11.68 20.22
CA PRO A 78 -1.02 -11.92 21.61
C PRO A 78 0.33 -12.62 21.76
N LYS A 79 1.16 -12.20 22.72
CA LYS A 79 2.46 -12.83 22.97
C LYS A 79 2.33 -14.22 23.58
N ASN A 80 1.23 -14.45 24.29
CA ASN A 80 0.97 -15.67 25.05
C ASN A 80 -0.23 -16.44 24.44
N GLY A 81 0.00 -17.14 23.33
CA GLY A 81 -1.02 -17.98 22.67
C GLY A 81 -1.73 -17.31 21.49
N GLY A 82 -2.82 -17.92 21.02
CA GLY A 82 -3.59 -17.48 19.84
C GLY A 82 -4.91 -16.78 20.14
N GLU A 83 -5.39 -16.84 21.38
CA GLU A 83 -6.65 -16.20 21.77
C GLU A 83 -6.52 -14.68 21.77
N GLY A 84 -7.37 -13.99 21.01
CA GLY A 84 -7.26 -12.54 20.79
C GLY A 84 -6.39 -12.16 19.59
N PHE A 85 -5.95 -13.13 18.78
CA PHE A 85 -5.47 -12.84 17.44
C PHE A 85 -6.59 -12.25 16.59
N TYR A 86 -6.30 -11.15 15.93
CA TYR A 86 -7.17 -10.60 14.91
C TYR A 86 -6.34 -9.91 13.83
N GLY A 87 -6.93 -9.76 12.65
CA GLY A 87 -6.30 -9.04 11.57
C GLY A 87 -7.34 -8.57 10.57
N GLY A 88 -6.89 -7.74 9.66
CA GLY A 88 -7.68 -7.29 8.54
C GLY A 88 -6.82 -6.66 7.47
N GLY A 89 -7.43 -6.25 6.38
CA GLY A 89 -6.75 -5.59 5.28
C GLY A 89 -7.68 -5.25 4.14
N GLY A 90 -7.12 -4.65 3.10
CA GLY A 90 -7.85 -4.24 1.92
C GLY A 90 -7.05 -3.25 1.12
N THR A 91 -7.74 -2.39 0.38
CA THR A 91 -7.10 -1.37 -0.47
C THR A 91 -6.98 -0.04 0.24
N TYR A 92 -6.16 0.87 -0.30
CA TYR A 92 -6.15 2.25 0.17
C TYR A 92 -5.95 3.25 -0.96
N THR A 93 -6.33 4.50 -0.69
CA THR A 93 -5.91 5.67 -1.47
C THR A 93 -5.06 6.59 -0.61
N LEU A 94 -4.10 7.28 -1.24
CA LEU A 94 -3.26 8.27 -0.56
C LEU A 94 -3.10 9.50 -1.46
N GLU A 95 -3.67 10.60 -1.00
CA GLU A 95 -3.56 11.92 -1.63
C GLU A 95 -2.94 12.89 -0.61
N GLU A 96 -1.67 13.23 -0.84
CA GLU A 96 -0.84 13.98 0.13
C GLU A 96 -0.76 13.24 1.49
N ASN A 97 -1.48 13.74 2.49
CA ASN A 97 -1.59 13.16 3.82
C ASN A 97 -2.96 12.56 4.10
N ASN A 98 -3.90 12.61 3.15
CA ASN A 98 -5.21 11.99 3.27
C ASN A 98 -5.10 10.53 2.84
N TYR A 99 -5.26 9.62 3.80
CA TYR A 99 -5.10 8.19 3.64
C TYR A 99 -6.42 7.51 3.97
N THR A 100 -7.07 6.92 2.97
CA THR A 100 -8.35 6.25 3.15
C THR A 100 -8.17 4.75 2.96
N GLU A 101 -8.46 3.97 3.99
CA GLU A 101 -8.46 2.51 3.95
C GLU A 101 -9.85 1.99 3.59
N VAL A 102 -9.94 1.03 2.68
CA VAL A 102 -11.16 0.25 2.42
C VAL A 102 -10.95 -1.14 3.01
N LEU A 103 -11.74 -1.52 4.00
CA LEU A 103 -11.52 -2.75 4.78
C LEU A 103 -12.24 -3.97 4.16
N ASP A 104 -11.60 -4.62 3.19
CA ASP A 104 -12.19 -5.72 2.42
C ASP A 104 -12.15 -7.08 3.13
N TYR A 105 -11.07 -7.33 3.88
CA TYR A 105 -10.78 -8.61 4.52
C TYR A 105 -10.78 -8.43 6.02
N VAL A 106 -11.84 -8.90 6.70
CA VAL A 106 -12.00 -8.81 8.15
C VAL A 106 -13.07 -9.80 8.62
N ALA A 107 -12.95 -10.26 9.86
CA ALA A 107 -13.90 -11.20 10.47
C ALA A 107 -15.22 -10.54 10.92
N VAL A 108 -15.24 -9.22 11.09
CA VAL A 108 -16.37 -8.44 11.58
C VAL A 108 -17.16 -7.92 10.37
N ASP A 109 -18.38 -8.41 10.18
CA ASP A 109 -19.18 -8.14 8.99
C ASP A 109 -19.59 -6.66 8.90
N GLU A 110 -19.87 -6.02 10.04
CA GLU A 110 -20.37 -4.64 10.14
C GLU A 110 -19.35 -3.59 9.70
N VAL A 111 -18.08 -3.96 9.58
CA VAL A 111 -17.00 -3.06 9.13
C VAL A 111 -16.44 -3.48 7.77
N ARG A 112 -16.91 -4.59 7.18
CA ARG A 112 -16.41 -5.07 5.89
C ARG A 112 -16.89 -4.15 4.76
N GLY A 113 -15.96 -3.72 3.92
CA GLY A 113 -16.21 -2.79 2.81
C GLY A 113 -16.39 -1.33 3.25
N HIS A 114 -16.22 -1.03 4.55
CA HIS A 114 -16.26 0.35 5.03
C HIS A 114 -14.98 1.10 4.66
N GLU A 115 -15.14 2.39 4.38
CA GLU A 115 -14.06 3.33 4.19
C GLU A 115 -13.70 4.01 5.51
N PHE A 116 -12.41 4.03 5.83
CA PHE A 116 -11.86 4.64 7.02
C PHE A 116 -10.92 5.78 6.61
N PRO A 117 -11.39 7.04 6.68
CA PRO A 117 -10.57 8.19 6.34
C PRO A 117 -9.63 8.55 7.50
N PHE A 118 -8.34 8.63 7.20
CA PHE A 118 -7.30 9.03 8.12
C PHE A 118 -6.47 10.18 7.55
N HIS A 119 -5.85 10.93 8.45
CA HIS A 119 -4.72 11.80 8.17
C HIS A 119 -3.44 11.10 8.63
N ILE A 120 -2.41 11.15 7.79
CA ILE A 120 -1.10 10.57 8.11
C ILE A 120 0.03 11.61 8.11
N GLU A 121 1.05 11.35 8.90
CA GLU A 121 2.30 12.11 8.91
C GLU A 121 3.50 11.17 9.02
N ILE A 122 4.52 11.38 8.17
CA ILE A 122 5.80 10.67 8.24
C ILE A 122 6.86 11.57 8.87
N LYS A 123 7.46 11.11 9.98
CA LYS A 123 8.55 11.77 10.71
C LYS A 123 9.72 10.80 10.90
N GLY A 124 10.70 10.86 10.00
CA GLY A 124 11.78 9.87 9.95
C GLY A 124 11.19 8.46 9.77
N ASP A 125 11.49 7.55 10.69
CA ASP A 125 10.98 6.18 10.68
C ASP A 125 9.62 6.03 11.35
N THR A 126 8.95 7.14 11.68
CA THR A 126 7.64 7.14 12.34
C THR A 126 6.52 7.44 11.36
N LEU A 127 5.50 6.57 11.31
CA LEU A 127 4.19 6.84 10.71
C LEU A 127 3.21 7.18 11.83
N ILE A 128 2.57 8.33 11.73
CA ILE A 128 1.48 8.75 12.62
C ILE A 128 0.20 8.71 11.79
N GLN A 129 -0.82 7.99 12.24
CA GLN A 129 -2.14 7.90 11.62
C GLN A 129 -3.18 8.37 12.63
N SER A 130 -4.14 9.17 12.20
CA SER A 130 -5.27 9.59 13.05
C SER A 130 -6.52 9.86 12.24
N GLY A 131 -7.68 9.64 12.82
CA GLY A 131 -8.96 9.90 12.15
C GLY A 131 -10.15 9.56 13.03
N ILE A 132 -11.35 9.73 12.48
CA ILE A 132 -12.60 9.37 13.13
C ILE A 132 -13.10 8.09 12.46
N GLU A 133 -13.27 7.04 13.26
CA GLU A 133 -14.04 5.87 12.85
C GLU A 133 -15.50 6.12 13.23
N ASP A 134 -16.39 6.18 12.24
CA ASP A 134 -17.83 6.33 12.43
C ASP A 134 -18.54 5.23 11.64
N VAL A 135 -18.85 4.12 12.33
CA VAL A 135 -19.57 2.97 11.78
C VAL A 135 -20.80 2.74 12.67
N PRO A 136 -21.94 3.38 12.38
CA PRO A 136 -23.13 3.33 13.22
C PRO A 136 -23.67 1.92 13.44
N ASP A 137 -23.62 1.07 12.40
CA ASP A 137 -24.13 -0.31 12.46
C ASP A 137 -23.29 -1.19 13.39
N ALA A 138 -22.00 -0.87 13.56
CA ALA A 138 -21.11 -1.50 14.53
C ALA A 138 -21.12 -0.80 15.91
N GLY A 139 -21.89 0.28 16.08
CA GLY A 139 -21.88 1.11 17.28
C GLY A 139 -20.56 1.87 17.51
N ILE A 140 -19.75 2.06 16.47
CA ILE A 140 -18.42 2.67 16.55
C ILE A 140 -18.55 4.16 16.25
N LYS A 141 -18.13 5.00 17.19
CA LYS A 141 -17.87 6.43 16.94
C LYS A 141 -16.75 6.92 17.84
N ARG A 142 -15.54 6.98 17.29
CA ARG A 142 -14.34 7.26 18.07
C ARG A 142 -13.26 7.92 17.25
N HIS A 143 -12.45 8.74 17.90
CA HIS A 143 -11.24 9.29 17.29
C HIS A 143 -10.05 8.41 17.67
N ILE A 144 -9.27 7.98 16.69
CA ILE A 144 -8.09 7.15 16.91
C ILE A 144 -6.80 7.92 16.62
N VAL A 145 -5.74 7.61 17.37
CA VAL A 145 -4.37 8.02 17.06
C VAL A 145 -3.48 6.81 17.20
N GLU A 146 -2.71 6.52 16.15
CA GLU A 146 -1.77 5.42 16.12
C GLU A 146 -0.40 5.93 15.68
N LYS A 147 0.66 5.44 16.33
CA LYS A 147 2.04 5.71 15.93
C LYS A 147 2.76 4.40 15.72
N TYR A 148 3.48 4.35 14.61
CA TYR A 148 4.19 3.19 14.16
C TYR A 148 5.66 3.50 13.91
N ILE A 149 6.52 2.51 14.10
CA ILE A 149 7.93 2.55 13.71
C ILE A 149 8.15 1.56 12.56
N LYS A 150 8.87 1.99 11.52
CA LYS A 150 9.25 1.13 10.39
C LYS A 150 10.25 0.05 10.83
N ILE A 151 10.08 -1.20 10.37
CA ILE A 151 10.89 -2.35 10.81
C ILE A 151 11.48 -3.23 9.69
N ASP A 152 11.34 -2.83 8.43
CA ASP A 152 11.88 -3.52 7.25
C ASP A 152 13.07 -2.80 6.60
#